data_AF-A0A1J9PI49-F1
#
_entry.id   AF-A0A1J9PI49-F1
#
_cell.length_a   1.000
_cell.length_b   1.000
_cell.length_c   1.000
_cell.angle_alpha   90.00
_cell.angle_beta   90.00
_cell.angle_gamma   90.00
#
_symmetry.space_group_name_H-M   'P 1'
#
loop_
_entity.id
_entity.type
_entity.pdbx_description
1 polymer ?
#
loop_
_entity_poly.entity_id
_entity_poly.type
_entity_poly.pdbx_seq_one_letter_code
_entity_poly.pdbx_strand_id
1 'polypeptide(L)'
;MQTSDKKPWTVHSSLVQMRYRRKRTLQRMLHSYFDDCHCKGVYLLIHEDNRYFAINFNKSDASSSDFPPPDNDIEKHYPPPSRTTSENYMKYQKSRAGKKGKQEKLA
;
A
#
# COMPACT_ATOMS: atom_id res chain seq x y z
N MET A 1 -16.95 -35.77 -20.19
CA MET A 1 -17.00 -34.42 -19.59
C MET A 1 -16.68 -34.56 -18.11
N GLN A 2 -15.48 -34.19 -17.67
CA GLN A 2 -15.13 -34.19 -16.24
C GLN A 2 -15.51 -32.83 -15.64
N THR A 3 -16.42 -32.86 -14.67
CA THR A 3 -16.76 -31.70 -13.84
C THR A 3 -15.60 -31.44 -12.88
N SER A 4 -14.95 -30.30 -13.03
CA SER A 4 -13.91 -29.84 -12.11
C SER A 4 -14.55 -29.43 -10.79
N ASP A 5 -14.48 -30.31 -9.79
CA ASP A 5 -14.88 -30.03 -8.42
C ASP A 5 -14.12 -28.80 -7.89
N LYS A 6 -14.80 -27.65 -7.88
CA LYS A 6 -14.28 -26.43 -7.26
C LYS A 6 -14.31 -26.65 -5.75
N LYS A 7 -13.16 -26.99 -5.17
CA LYS A 7 -13.00 -27.08 -3.72
C LYS A 7 -13.52 -25.80 -3.05
N PRO A 8 -14.24 -25.91 -1.92
CA PRO A 8 -14.74 -24.75 -1.20
C PRO A 8 -13.57 -23.90 -0.71
N TRP A 9 -13.67 -22.59 -0.91
CA TRP A 9 -12.67 -21.61 -0.50
C TRP A 9 -12.50 -21.64 1.01
N THR A 10 -11.32 -22.00 1.50
CA THR A 10 -10.98 -21.84 2.92
C THR A 10 -10.67 -20.37 3.20
N VAL A 11 -11.08 -19.84 4.36
CA VAL A 11 -10.84 -18.44 4.77
C VAL A 11 -9.36 -18.05 4.67
N HIS A 12 -8.47 -19.02 4.92
CA HIS A 12 -7.03 -18.84 4.74
C HIS A 12 -6.66 -18.56 3.27
N SER A 13 -7.24 -19.29 2.31
CA SER A 13 -7.01 -19.08 0.87
C SER A 13 -7.55 -17.74 0.37
N SER A 14 -8.68 -17.27 0.90
CA SER A 14 -9.27 -16.00 0.48
C SER A 14 -8.49 -14.80 1.01
N LEU A 15 -7.99 -14.86 2.26
CA LEU A 15 -7.14 -13.81 2.83
C LEU A 15 -5.80 -13.70 2.10
N VAL A 16 -5.13 -14.83 1.82
CA VAL A 16 -3.87 -14.84 1.06
C VAL A 16 -4.08 -14.20 -0.32
N GLN A 17 -5.17 -14.54 -1.01
CA GLN A 17 -5.49 -13.92 -2.31
C GLN A 17 -5.79 -12.42 -2.19
N MET A 18 -6.54 -11.99 -1.17
CA MET A 18 -6.77 -10.56 -0.94
C MET A 18 -5.47 -9.81 -0.69
N ARG A 19 -4.56 -10.37 0.12
CA ARG A 19 -3.24 -9.79 0.38
C ARG A 19 -2.44 -9.68 -0.91
N TYR A 20 -2.40 -10.74 -1.73
CA TYR A 20 -1.73 -10.72 -3.02
C TYR A 20 -2.30 -9.66 -3.97
N ARG A 21 -3.64 -9.57 -4.09
CA ARG A 21 -4.30 -8.55 -4.91
C ARG A 21 -3.98 -7.13 -4.43
N ARG A 22 -4.00 -6.88 -3.12
CA ARG A 22 -3.65 -5.58 -2.53
C ARG A 22 -2.20 -5.21 -2.78
N LYS A 23 -1.25 -6.13 -2.58
CA LYS A 23 0.17 -5.93 -2.92
C LYS A 23 0.34 -5.52 -4.38
N ARG A 24 -0.32 -6.22 -5.30
CA ARG A 24 -0.27 -5.93 -6.73
C ARG A 24 -0.87 -4.55 -7.07
N THR A 25 -2.00 -4.19 -6.46
CA THR A 25 -2.59 -2.86 -6.64
C THR A 25 -1.66 -1.77 -6.14
N LEU A 26 -1.08 -1.94 -4.95
CA LEU A 26 -0.16 -0.96 -4.37
C LEU A 26 1.09 -0.78 -5.25
N GLN A 27 1.67 -1.87 -5.72
CA GLN A 27 2.78 -1.83 -6.67
C GLN A 27 2.43 -1.05 -7.93
N ARG A 28 1.25 -1.30 -8.54
CA ARG A 28 0.82 -0.58 -9.75
C ARG A 28 0.64 0.91 -9.50
N MET A 29 -0.01 1.29 -8.40
CA MET A 29 -0.22 2.68 -8.05
C MET A 29 1.10 3.42 -7.83
N LEU A 30 2.06 2.78 -7.16
CA LEU A 30 3.38 3.37 -6.94
C LEU A 30 4.21 3.46 -8.23
N HIS A 31 4.09 2.49 -9.14
CA HIS A 31 4.67 2.61 -10.48
C HIS A 31 4.07 3.80 -11.23
N SER A 32 2.74 3.91 -11.31
CA SER A 32 2.10 5.05 -11.97
C SER A 32 2.51 6.38 -11.33
N TYR A 33 2.55 6.46 -10.00
CA TYR A 33 3.01 7.67 -9.31
C TYR A 33 4.47 8.01 -9.65
N PHE A 34 5.35 7.01 -9.65
CA PHE A 34 6.74 7.17 -10.04
C PHE A 34 6.88 7.67 -11.49
N ASP A 35 6.15 7.06 -12.43
CA ASP A 35 6.17 7.38 -13.85
C ASP A 35 5.58 8.78 -14.11
N ASP A 36 4.39 9.06 -13.57
CA ASP A 36 3.63 10.30 -13.79
C ASP A 36 4.30 11.53 -13.16
N CYS A 37 4.92 11.35 -11.97
CA CYS A 37 5.51 12.44 -11.21
C CYS A 37 7.03 12.51 -11.32
N HIS A 38 7.66 11.58 -12.06
CA HIS A 38 9.11 11.43 -12.17
C HIS A 38 9.85 11.48 -10.82
N CYS A 39 9.22 10.95 -9.77
CA CYS A 39 9.71 11.05 -8.40
C CYS A 39 10.87 10.10 -8.17
N LYS A 40 12.03 10.62 -7.77
CA LYS A 40 13.15 9.77 -7.33
C LYS A 40 12.91 9.29 -5.90
N GLY A 41 13.43 8.11 -5.58
CA GLY A 41 13.41 7.58 -4.21
C GLY A 41 12.07 7.00 -3.75
N VAL A 42 11.22 6.51 -4.67
CA VAL A 42 10.03 5.74 -4.29
C VAL A 42 10.42 4.30 -3.98
N TYR A 43 10.08 3.83 -2.78
CA TYR A 43 10.29 2.46 -2.35
C TYR A 43 9.08 1.90 -1.62
N LEU A 44 8.87 0.58 -1.73
CA LEU A 44 7.86 -0.16 -0.99
C LEU A 44 8.55 -1.26 -0.19
N LEU A 45 8.34 -1.28 1.12
CA LEU A 45 8.80 -2.34 2.01
C LEU A 45 7.60 -2.90 2.80
N ILE A 46 7.37 -4.20 2.71
CA ILE A 46 6.32 -4.91 3.44
C ILE A 46 6.97 -6.06 4.20
N HIS A 47 6.84 -6.04 5.52
CA HIS A 47 7.23 -7.16 6.39
C HIS A 47 6.00 -8.03 6.68
N GLU A 48 6.06 -9.31 6.33
CA GLU A 48 4.99 -10.29 6.55
C GLU A 48 5.60 -11.68 6.80
N ASP A 49 5.18 -12.35 7.88
CA ASP A 49 5.59 -13.73 8.21
C ASP A 49 7.12 -13.94 8.18
N ASN A 50 7.87 -13.02 8.81
CA ASN A 50 9.35 -12.97 8.83
C ASN A 50 10.00 -12.83 7.45
N ARG A 51 9.25 -12.39 6.44
CA ARG A 51 9.75 -12.11 5.10
C ARG A 51 9.57 -10.65 4.76
N TYR A 52 10.54 -10.12 4.02
CA TYR A 52 10.47 -8.78 3.46
C TYR A 52 10.12 -8.87 1.98
N PHE A 53 9.12 -8.10 1.57
CA PHE A 53 8.82 -7.79 0.19
C PHE A 53 9.26 -6.36 -0.06
N ALA A 54 10.29 -6.18 -0.88
CA ALA A 54 10.92 -4.89 -1.10
C ALA A 54 10.91 -4.57 -2.61
N ILE A 55 10.42 -3.39 -2.99
CA ILE A 55 10.47 -2.88 -4.36
C ILE A 55 11.13 -1.50 -4.32
N ASN A 56 12.16 -1.33 -5.15
CA ASN A 56 12.75 -0.04 -5.44
C ASN A 56 12.37 0.38 -6.85
N PHE A 57 11.58 1.44 -6.99
CA PHE A 57 11.05 1.90 -8.28
C PHE A 57 12.07 2.76 -9.05
N ASN A 58 13.13 3.21 -8.38
CA ASN A 58 14.13 4.13 -8.92
C ASN A 58 15.30 3.42 -9.64
N LYS A 59 15.38 2.09 -9.59
CA LYS A 59 16.55 1.36 -10.11
C LYS A 59 16.30 0.81 -11.51
N SER A 60 16.70 1.56 -12.54
CA SER A 60 17.12 0.99 -13.82
C SER A 60 18.51 0.34 -13.74
N ASP A 61 19.34 0.78 -12.78
CA ASP A 61 20.76 0.41 -12.77
C ASP A 61 21.20 -0.13 -11.40
N ALA A 62 21.84 -1.30 -11.48
CA ALA A 62 22.79 -1.86 -10.53
C ALA A 62 22.29 -2.26 -9.11
N SER A 63 22.51 -3.54 -8.82
CA SER A 63 23.20 -4.02 -7.62
C SER A 63 23.43 -2.95 -6.53
N SER A 64 22.45 -2.74 -5.65
CA SER A 64 22.82 -2.36 -4.27
C SER A 64 22.24 -3.43 -3.38
N SER A 65 23.16 -4.17 -2.76
CA SER A 65 22.94 -5.08 -1.64
C SER A 65 22.25 -4.39 -0.46
N ASP A 66 22.24 -3.07 -0.46
CA ASP A 66 21.89 -2.23 0.68
C ASP A 66 20.43 -1.73 0.61
N PHE A 67 19.56 -2.50 -0.04
CA PHE A 67 18.12 -2.21 -0.07
C PHE A 67 17.32 -3.33 0.62
N PRO A 68 16.44 -3.02 1.60
CA PRO A 68 16.16 -1.68 2.10
C PRO A 68 17.37 -1.05 2.82
N PRO A 69 17.49 0.29 2.82
CA PRO A 69 18.49 0.97 3.64
C PRO A 69 18.32 0.58 5.11
N PRO A 70 19.39 0.57 5.90
CA PRO A 70 19.31 0.24 7.33
C PRO A 70 18.39 1.22 8.07
N ASP A 71 17.69 0.73 9.10
CA ASP A 71 16.68 1.50 9.85
C ASP A 71 17.22 2.85 10.37
N ASN A 72 18.50 2.88 10.78
CA ASN A 72 19.19 4.09 11.25
C ASN A 72 19.24 5.21 10.21
N ASP A 73 19.29 4.89 8.92
CA ASP A 73 19.30 5.88 7.85
C ASP A 73 17.88 6.33 7.51
N ILE A 74 16.89 5.44 7.64
CA ILE A 74 15.48 5.79 7.45
C ILE A 74 15.02 6.77 8.54
N GLU A 75 15.39 6.53 9.79
CA GLU A 75 14.98 7.38 10.94
C GLU A 75 15.59 8.80 10.90
N LYS A 76 16.74 8.99 10.26
CA LYS A 76 17.40 10.31 10.14
C LYS A 76 16.74 11.21 9.11
N HIS A 77 16.22 10.64 8.02
CA HIS A 77 15.79 11.39 6.84
C HIS A 77 14.28 11.60 6.75
N TYR A 78 13.50 10.79 7.47
CA TYR A 78 12.05 10.87 7.43
C TYR A 78 11.51 11.24 8.80
N PRO A 79 10.45 12.08 8.87
CA PRO A 79 9.74 12.25 10.12
C PRO A 79 9.29 10.89 10.64
N PRO A 80 9.17 10.71 11.98
CA PRO A 80 8.74 9.45 12.55
C PRO A 80 7.51 8.93 11.80
N PRO A 81 7.56 7.70 11.27
CA PRO A 81 6.48 7.21 10.42
C PRO A 81 5.16 7.31 11.17
N SER A 82 4.18 7.98 10.58
CA SER A 82 2.85 8.11 11.17
C SER A 82 2.22 6.72 11.24
N ARG A 83 2.35 6.06 12.40
CA ARG A 83 1.80 4.72 12.63
C ARG A 83 0.28 4.80 12.65
N THR A 84 -0.32 4.44 11.53
CA THR A 84 -1.77 4.25 11.46
C THR A 84 -2.08 2.82 11.88
N THR A 85 -2.56 2.65 13.10
CA THR A 85 -3.08 1.36 13.60
C THR A 85 -4.54 1.18 13.19
N SER A 86 -5.09 -0.02 13.35
CA SER A 86 -6.53 -0.30 13.13
C SER A 86 -7.44 0.68 13.87
N GLU A 87 -7.05 1.07 15.08
CA GLU A 87 -7.81 1.96 15.98
C GLU A 87 -7.77 3.42 15.50
N ASN A 88 -6.67 3.84 14.86
CA ASN A 88 -6.49 5.20 14.34
C ASN A 88 -6.98 5.37 12.90
N TYR A 89 -7.05 4.28 12.12
CA TYR A 89 -7.56 4.30 10.75
C TYR A 89 -9.04 4.72 10.67
N MET A 90 -9.88 4.23 11.59
CA MET A 90 -11.32 4.50 11.59
C MET A 90 -11.70 5.93 11.98
N LYS A 91 -10.80 6.67 12.65
CA LYS A 91 -11.08 8.04 13.11
C LYS A 91 -11.19 9.02 11.94
N TYR A 92 -10.47 8.79 10.84
CA TYR A 92 -10.44 9.69 9.69
C TYR A 92 -11.62 9.54 8.72
N GLN A 93 -12.41 8.45 8.78
CA GLN A 93 -13.54 8.27 7.85
C GLN A 93 -14.81 9.03 8.26
N LYS A 94 -14.93 9.51 9.50
CA LYS A 94 -16.14 10.21 9.99
C LYS A 94 -16.28 11.66 9.52
N SER A 95 -15.25 12.29 8.94
CA SER A 95 -15.29 13.71 8.56
C SER A 95 -15.83 14.00 7.16
N ARG A 96 -16.04 12.98 6.30
CA ARG A 96 -16.59 13.16 4.94
C ARG A 96 -18.11 13.04 4.84
N ALA A 97 -18.80 12.63 5.90
CA ALA A 97 -20.26 12.57 5.94
C ALA A 97 -20.84 13.89 6.47
N GLY A 98 -20.71 15.01 5.74
CA GLY A 98 -21.27 16.27 6.23
C GLY A 98 -20.91 17.56 5.52
N LYS A 99 -20.88 17.61 4.19
CA LYS A 99 -21.09 18.88 3.45
C LYS A 99 -21.93 18.61 2.18
N LYS A 100 -23.22 18.32 2.37
CA LYS A 100 -24.22 18.66 1.33
C LYS A 100 -24.50 20.15 1.47
N GLY A 101 -24.09 20.92 0.46
CA GLY A 101 -24.37 22.34 0.37
C GLY A 101 -25.86 22.60 0.51
N LYS A 102 -26.22 23.50 1.42
CA LYS A 102 -27.54 24.11 1.51
C LYS A 102 -27.62 25.12 0.36
N GLN A 103 -28.34 24.80 -0.71
CA GLN A 103 -28.75 25.81 -1.68
C GLN A 103 -29.70 26.76 -0.96
N GLU A 104 -29.23 27.96 -0.66
CA GLU A 104 -30.06 29.06 -0.21
C GLU A 104 -30.71 29.69 -1.45
N LYS A 105 -32.03 29.48 -1.59
CA LYS A 105 -32.87 30.28 -2.50
C LYS A 105 -32.87 31.70 -1.96
N LEU A 106 -32.35 32.65 -2.73
CA LEU A 106 -32.70 34.06 -2.58
C LEU A 106 -33.88 34.37 -3.51
N ALA A 107 -34.77 35.19 -2.95
CA ALA A 107 -36.10 35.54 -3.41
C ALA A 107 -36.14 36.25 -4.78
#